data_AF-A0AB74D382-F1
#
_entry.id   AF-A0AB74D382-F1
#
_cell.length_a   1.000
_cell.length_b   1.000
_cell.length_c   1.000
_cell.angle_alpha   90.00
_cell.angle_beta   90.00
_cell.angle_gamma   90.00
#
_symmetry.space_group_name_H-M   'P 1'
#
loop_
_entity.id
_entity.type
_entity.pdbx_description
1 polymer ?
#
loop_
_entity_poly.entity_id
_entity_poly.type
_entity_poly.pdbx_seq_one_letter_code
_entity_poly.pdbx_strand_id
1 'polypeptide(L)'
;MNDIHDTLQSALAHHQAGRLAEAKALYDAILTAQPGQPDALHFLGLLACQLKQYDAGIALMRQSLVERPDASYFNNLGNMLRECGRLDDAIAHYRRAVALRPDYPEAHNNLGNALRDARDPAAAM
;
A
#
# COMPACT_ATOMS: atom_id res chain seq x y z
N MET A 1 -29.18 1.40 2.45
CA MET A 1 -28.14 1.53 1.42
C MET A 1 -26.87 1.80 2.21
N ASN A 2 -25.99 0.80 2.38
CA ASN A 2 -24.77 1.03 3.15
C ASN A 2 -23.91 2.04 2.39
N ASP A 3 -23.47 3.09 3.08
CA ASP A 3 -22.53 4.04 2.52
C ASP A 3 -21.20 3.32 2.21
N ILE A 4 -20.49 3.77 1.17
CA ILE A 4 -19.15 3.27 0.85
C ILE A 4 -18.22 3.48 2.05
N HIS A 5 -18.41 4.58 2.77
CA HIS A 5 -17.69 4.88 4.00
C HIS A 5 -17.89 3.79 5.08
N ASP A 6 -19.15 3.44 5.37
CA ASP A 6 -19.47 2.42 6.39
C ASP A 6 -18.93 1.04 6.00
N THR A 7 -19.07 0.69 4.72
CA THR A 7 -18.54 -0.56 4.18
C THR A 7 -17.02 -0.61 4.30
N LEU A 8 -16.33 0.50 4.03
CA LEU A 8 -14.88 0.61 4.16
C LEU A 8 -14.43 0.49 5.62
N GLN A 9 -15.11 1.17 6.55
CA GLN A 9 -14.81 1.06 7.98
C GLN A 9 -14.98 -0.38 8.48
N SER A 10 -16.05 -1.06 8.05
CA SER A 10 -16.26 -2.48 8.37
C SER A 10 -15.14 -3.36 7.78
N ALA A 11 -14.76 -3.14 6.52
CA ALA A 11 -13.68 -3.88 5.86
C ALA A 11 -12.35 -3.73 6.62
N LEU A 12 -12.03 -2.52 7.07
CA LEU A 12 -10.85 -2.24 7.87
C LEU A 12 -10.89 -2.94 9.23
N ALA A 13 -12.04 -2.95 9.91
CA ALA A 13 -12.21 -3.65 11.18
C ALA A 13 -12.03 -5.17 11.04
N HIS A 14 -12.55 -5.77 9.97
CA HIS A 14 -12.30 -7.18 9.65
C HIS A 14 -10.83 -7.45 9.35
N HIS A 15 -10.18 -6.57 8.58
CA HIS A 15 -8.75 -6.68 8.24
C HIS A 15 -7.87 -6.63 9.48
N GLN A 16 -8.09 -5.66 10.37
CA GLN A 16 -7.36 -5.52 11.64
C GLN A 16 -7.56 -6.73 12.57
N ALA A 17 -8.73 -7.36 12.52
CA ALA A 17 -9.04 -8.55 13.30
C ALA A 17 -8.54 -9.86 12.65
N GLY A 18 -7.79 -9.79 11.54
CA GLY A 18 -7.28 -10.97 10.82
C GLY A 18 -8.36 -11.76 10.06
N ARG A 19 -9.58 -11.23 9.97
CA ARG A 19 -10.70 -11.81 9.23
C ARG A 19 -10.59 -11.43 7.76
N LEU A 20 -9.54 -11.95 7.11
CA LEU A 20 -9.10 -11.53 5.78
C LEU A 20 -10.13 -11.85 4.69
N ALA A 21 -10.87 -12.95 4.83
CA ALA A 21 -11.90 -13.33 3.86
C ALA A 21 -13.07 -12.31 3.86
N GLU A 22 -13.58 -11.94 5.04
CA GLU A 22 -14.63 -10.93 5.13
C GLU A 22 -14.14 -9.54 4.72
N ALA A 23 -12.92 -9.16 5.10
CA ALA A 23 -12.32 -7.90 4.67
C ALA A 23 -12.25 -7.82 3.14
N LYS A 24 -11.76 -8.90 2.49
CA LYS A 24 -11.69 -8.99 1.03
C LYS A 24 -13.08 -8.85 0.39
N ALA A 25 -14.08 -9.57 0.90
CA ALA A 25 -15.44 -9.50 0.36
C ALA A 25 -16.01 -8.08 0.40
N LEU A 26 -15.73 -7.33 1.48
CA LEU A 26 -16.16 -5.94 1.61
C LEU A 26 -15.40 -5.00 0.68
N TYR A 27 -14.07 -5.16 0.51
CA TYR A 27 -13.33 -4.40 -0.49
C TYR A 27 -13.82 -4.68 -1.92
N ASP A 28 -14.07 -5.96 -2.27
CA ASP A 28 -14.60 -6.34 -3.58
C ASP A 28 -16.01 -5.74 -3.81
N ALA A 29 -16.85 -5.69 -2.77
CA ALA A 29 -18.17 -5.07 -2.84
C ALA A 29 -18.07 -3.55 -3.09
N ILE A 30 -17.13 -2.86 -2.43
CA ILE A 30 -16.85 -1.45 -2.69
C ILE A 30 -16.40 -1.25 -4.14
N LEU A 31 -15.48 -2.08 -4.63
CA LEU A 31 -14.97 -1.98 -6.00
C LEU A 31 -16.02 -2.36 -7.07
N THR A 32 -17.00 -3.19 -6.71
CA THR A 32 -18.15 -3.46 -7.58
C THR A 32 -19.03 -2.23 -7.74
N ALA A 33 -19.22 -1.45 -6.67
CA ALA A 33 -19.98 -0.20 -6.72
C ALA A 33 -19.18 0.96 -7.32
N GLN A 34 -17.87 1.01 -7.04
CA GLN A 34 -16.95 2.06 -7.49
C GLN A 34 -15.57 1.45 -7.80
N PRO A 35 -15.32 1.03 -9.06
CA PRO A 35 -14.08 0.32 -9.44
C PRO A 35 -12.78 1.08 -9.20
N GLY A 36 -12.84 2.42 -9.17
CA GLY A 36 -11.69 3.31 -8.90
C GLY A 36 -11.62 3.82 -7.46
N GLN A 37 -12.31 3.18 -6.49
CA GLN A 37 -12.27 3.64 -5.10
C GLN A 37 -10.85 3.46 -4.54
N PRO A 38 -10.12 4.55 -4.24
CA PRO A 38 -8.68 4.49 -3.98
C PRO A 38 -8.32 3.76 -2.67
N ASP A 39 -9.11 3.96 -1.61
CA ASP A 39 -8.89 3.31 -0.31
C ASP A 39 -9.09 1.78 -0.43
N ALA A 40 -10.14 1.34 -1.10
CA ALA A 40 -10.44 -0.08 -1.28
C ALA A 40 -9.38 -0.77 -2.13
N LEU A 41 -8.93 -0.15 -3.24
CA LEU A 41 -7.80 -0.64 -4.03
C LEU A 41 -6.53 -0.76 -3.18
N HIS A 42 -6.22 0.26 -2.38
CA HIS A 42 -5.02 0.27 -1.53
C HIS A 42 -5.05 -0.81 -0.46
N PHE A 43 -6.13 -0.89 0.31
CA PHE A 43 -6.24 -1.83 1.42
C PHE A 43 -6.41 -3.28 0.95
N LEU A 44 -7.07 -3.51 -0.19
CA LEU A 44 -7.08 -4.81 -0.84
C LEU A 44 -5.67 -5.20 -1.33
N GLY A 45 -4.91 -4.23 -1.84
CA GLY A 45 -3.51 -4.43 -2.21
C GLY A 45 -2.63 -4.84 -1.02
N LEU A 46 -2.78 -4.16 0.12
CA LEU A 46 -2.11 -4.54 1.37
C LEU A 46 -2.51 -5.94 1.85
N LEU A 47 -3.80 -6.29 1.76
CA LEU A 47 -4.30 -7.61 2.11
C LEU A 47 -3.71 -8.70 1.19
N ALA A 48 -3.64 -8.44 -0.12
CA ALA A 48 -3.00 -9.36 -1.07
C ALA A 48 -1.51 -9.58 -0.73
N CYS A 49 -0.79 -8.53 -0.35
CA CYS A 49 0.60 -8.64 0.12
C CYS A 49 0.72 -9.48 1.41
N GLN A 50 -0.21 -9.35 2.37
CA GLN A 50 -0.23 -10.21 3.56
C GLN A 50 -0.42 -11.70 3.20
N LEU A 51 -1.13 -11.98 2.12
CA LEU A 51 -1.30 -13.32 1.55
C LEU A 51 -0.13 -13.75 0.64
N LYS A 52 0.98 -12.98 0.63
CA LYS A 52 2.16 -13.18 -0.24
C LYS A 52 1.88 -13.09 -1.74
N GLN A 53 0.74 -12.50 -2.13
CA GLN A 53 0.36 -12.25 -3.52
C GLN A 53 0.91 -10.90 -3.97
N TYR A 54 2.24 -10.75 -3.92
CA TYR A 54 2.91 -9.45 -4.06
C TYR A 54 2.63 -8.75 -5.38
N ASP A 55 2.63 -9.47 -6.50
CA ASP A 55 2.38 -8.86 -7.82
C ASP A 55 0.97 -8.26 -7.92
N ALA A 56 -0.04 -9.00 -7.45
CA ALA A 56 -1.41 -8.52 -7.40
C ALA A 56 -1.56 -7.34 -6.44
N GLY A 57 -0.95 -7.43 -5.25
CA GLY A 57 -0.98 -6.35 -4.26
C GLY A 57 -0.36 -5.05 -4.77
N ILE A 58 0.82 -5.14 -5.37
CA ILE A 58 1.53 -4.00 -5.98
C ILE A 58 0.70 -3.39 -7.11
N ALA A 59 0.07 -4.20 -7.96
CA ALA A 59 -0.78 -3.72 -9.05
C ALA A 59 -1.97 -2.90 -8.52
N LEU A 60 -2.66 -3.41 -7.49
CA LEU A 60 -3.80 -2.73 -6.87
C LEU A 60 -3.39 -1.40 -6.20
N MET A 61 -2.27 -1.39 -5.46
CA MET A 61 -1.75 -0.18 -4.83
C MET A 61 -1.32 0.87 -5.86
N ARG A 62 -0.74 0.45 -6.99
CA ARG A 62 -0.44 1.36 -8.12
C ARG A 62 -1.70 1.95 -8.72
N GLN A 63 -2.75 1.15 -8.90
CA GLN A 63 -4.03 1.65 -9.39
C GLN A 63 -4.65 2.66 -8.42
N SER A 64 -4.62 2.39 -7.11
CA SER A 64 -5.06 3.34 -6.08
C SER A 64 -4.37 4.71 -6.22
N LEU A 65 -3.05 4.71 -6.42
CA LEU A 65 -2.25 5.92 -6.57
C LEU A 65 -2.50 6.69 -7.88
N VAL A 66 -3.01 6.02 -8.91
CA VAL A 66 -3.48 6.69 -10.15
C VAL A 66 -4.78 7.45 -9.87
N GLU A 67 -5.71 6.85 -9.13
CA GLU A 67 -6.99 7.46 -8.77
C GLU A 67 -6.82 8.61 -7.77
N ARG A 68 -5.98 8.41 -6.75
CA ARG A 68 -5.66 9.43 -5.75
C ARG A 68 -4.21 9.30 -5.27
N PRO A 69 -3.30 10.16 -5.74
CA PRO A 69 -1.96 10.25 -5.18
C PRO A 69 -2.00 10.59 -3.69
N ASP A 70 -1.42 9.75 -2.85
CA ASP A 70 -1.36 9.95 -1.40
C ASP A 70 0.03 9.57 -0.86
N ALA A 71 0.58 10.42 0.01
CA ALA A 71 1.93 10.23 0.55
C ALA A 71 2.08 8.93 1.35
N SER A 72 1.09 8.60 2.18
CA SER A 72 1.07 7.35 2.96
C SER A 72 0.94 6.14 2.05
N TYR A 73 0.24 6.26 0.92
CA TYR A 73 0.10 5.15 -0.03
C TYR A 73 1.38 4.90 -0.81
N PHE A 74 2.08 5.96 -1.23
CA PHE A 74 3.42 5.84 -1.81
C PHE A 74 4.42 5.24 -0.82
N ASN A 75 4.38 5.63 0.46
CA ASN A 75 5.23 5.05 1.50
C ASN A 75 4.97 3.54 1.67
N ASN A 76 3.69 3.14 1.77
CA ASN A 76 3.33 1.74 1.92
C ASN A 76 3.74 0.90 0.70
N LEU A 77 3.55 1.41 -0.52
CA LEU A 77 3.97 0.71 -1.73
C LEU A 77 5.50 0.59 -1.78
N GLY A 78 6.22 1.64 -1.36
CA GLY A 78 7.68 1.60 -1.20
C GLY A 78 8.12 0.48 -0.25
N ASN A 79 7.45 0.34 0.90
CA ASN A 79 7.71 -0.76 1.83
C ASN A 79 7.51 -2.12 1.15
N MET A 80 6.40 -2.32 0.44
CA MET A 80 6.14 -3.60 -0.23
C MET A 80 7.19 -3.94 -1.29
N LEU A 81 7.63 -2.95 -2.07
CA LEU A 81 8.67 -3.13 -3.08
C LEU A 81 10.02 -3.47 -2.45
N ARG A 82 10.36 -2.82 -1.33
CA ARG A 82 11.59 -3.11 -0.58
C ARG A 82 11.61 -4.56 -0.09
N GLU A 83 10.51 -5.03 0.50
CA GLU A 83 10.37 -6.43 0.95
C GLU A 83 10.43 -7.43 -0.23
N CYS A 84 10.08 -7.01 -1.44
CA CYS A 84 10.23 -7.82 -2.66
C CYS A 84 11.63 -7.70 -3.31
N GLY A 85 12.59 -7.03 -2.68
CA GLY A 85 13.94 -6.81 -3.22
C GLY A 85 14.00 -5.78 -4.36
N ARG A 86 12.90 -5.08 -4.66
CA ARG A 86 12.82 -4.05 -5.72
C ARG A 86 13.22 -2.68 -5.16
N LEU A 87 14.47 -2.59 -4.71
CA LEU A 87 14.95 -1.47 -3.90
C LEU A 87 14.92 -0.12 -4.62
N ASP A 88 15.27 -0.08 -5.91
CA ASP A 88 15.23 1.15 -6.71
C ASP A 88 13.80 1.70 -6.86
N ASP A 89 12.83 0.81 -7.10
CA ASP A 89 11.41 1.19 -7.18
C ASP A 89 10.90 1.69 -5.83
N ALA A 90 11.33 1.05 -4.73
CA ALA A 90 10.99 1.48 -3.38
C ALA A 90 11.47 2.91 -3.09
N ILE A 91 12.74 3.20 -3.41
CA ILE A 91 13.35 4.53 -3.26
C ILE A 91 12.56 5.58 -4.07
N ALA A 92 12.17 5.26 -5.30
CA ALA A 92 11.38 6.17 -6.14
C ALA A 92 10.03 6.53 -5.50
N HIS A 93 9.35 5.56 -4.89
CA HIS A 93 8.07 5.82 -4.22
C HIS A 93 8.23 6.53 -2.87
N TYR A 94 9.24 6.21 -2.06
CA TYR A 94 9.49 7.00 -0.85
C TYR A 94 9.82 8.46 -1.15
N ARG A 95 10.59 8.74 -2.22
CA ARG A 95 10.82 10.12 -2.69
C ARG A 95 9.53 10.81 -3.08
N ARG A 96 8.57 10.09 -3.68
CA ARG A 96 7.24 10.63 -4.00
C ARG A 96 6.42 10.93 -2.76
N ALA A 97 6.46 10.05 -1.76
CA ALA A 97 5.84 10.30 -0.46
C ALA A 97 6.38 11.57 0.21
N VAL A 98 7.71 11.72 0.26
CA VAL A 98 8.38 12.92 0.81
C VAL A 98 8.04 14.18 -0.01
N ALA A 99 7.97 14.08 -1.33
CA ALA A 99 7.61 15.22 -2.17
C ALA A 99 6.17 15.70 -1.94
N LEU A 100 5.23 14.78 -1.69
CA LEU A 100 3.83 15.12 -1.39
C LEU A 100 3.63 15.60 0.05
N ARG A 101 4.39 15.05 1.00
CA ARG A 101 4.34 15.41 2.42
C ARG A 101 5.77 15.51 2.97
N PRO A 102 6.41 16.69 2.86
CA PRO A 102 7.79 16.90 3.30
C PRO A 102 8.01 16.67 4.80
N ASP A 103 6.97 16.79 5.62
CA ASP A 103 6.95 16.59 7.06
C ASP A 103 6.54 15.16 7.46
N TYR A 104 6.63 14.17 6.54
CA TYR A 104 6.26 12.78 6.83
C TYR A 104 7.47 11.96 7.37
N PRO A 105 7.60 11.76 8.69
CA PRO A 105 8.85 11.21 9.27
C PRO A 105 9.08 9.76 8.87
N GLU A 106 8.01 8.99 8.75
CA GLU A 106 8.08 7.58 8.35
C GLU A 106 8.66 7.41 6.93
N ALA A 107 8.25 8.26 5.98
CA ALA A 107 8.76 8.22 4.61
C ALA A 107 10.25 8.61 4.53
N HIS A 108 10.70 9.58 5.34
CA HIS A 108 12.13 9.91 5.44
C HIS A 108 12.95 8.76 6.00
N ASN A 109 12.46 8.13 7.07
CA ASN A 109 13.14 6.98 7.68
C ASN A 109 13.25 5.81 6.69
N ASN A 110 12.15 5.49 6.00
CA ASN A 110 12.12 4.41 5.02
C ASN A 110 13.01 4.71 3.81
N LEU A 111 13.02 5.96 3.31
CA LEU A 111 13.93 6.40 2.26
C LEU A 111 15.40 6.27 2.69
N GLY A 112 15.74 6.70 3.90
CA GLY A 112 17.09 6.61 4.45
C GLY A 112 17.58 5.18 4.56
N ASN A 113 16.74 4.28 5.10
CA ASN A 113 17.03 2.85 5.17
C ASN A 113 17.26 2.26 3.78
N ALA A 114 16.34 2.50 2.84
CA ALA A 114 16.45 1.97 1.49
C ALA A 114 17.71 2.49 0.75
N LEU A 115 18.09 3.75 0.94
CA LEU A 115 19.31 4.31 0.38
C LEU A 115 20.59 3.72 0.99
N ARG A 116 20.56 3.36 2.27
CA ARG A 116 21.66 2.65 2.92
C ARG A 116 21.79 1.24 2.35
N ASP A 117 20.69 0.51 2.27
CA ASP A 117 20.67 -0.86 1.78
C ASP A 117 21.13 -0.91 0.30
N ALA A 118 20.81 0.12 -0.51
CA ALA A 118 21.25 0.21 -1.90
C ALA A 118 22.76 0.48 -2.05
N ARG A 119 23.38 1.06 -1.02
CA ARG A 119 24.84 1.29 -0.97
C ARG A 119 25.61 0.09 -0.45
N ASP A 120 24.94 -0.84 0.24
CA ASP A 120 25.54 -2.04 0.81
C ASP A 120 24.71 -3.30 0.46
N PRO A 121 24.80 -3.77 -0.80
CA PRO A 121 24.04 -4.94 -1.23
C PRO A 121 24.44 -6.24 -0.50
N ALA A 122 25.59 -6.26 0.21
CA ALA A 122 26.06 -7.43 0.95
C ALA A 122 25.34 -7.62 2.30
N ALA A 123 24.66 -6.60 2.82
CA ALA A 123 23.88 -6.67 4.06
C ALA A 123 22.46 -7.23 3.86
N ALA A 124 22.02 -7.44 2.61
CA ALA A 124 20.67 -7.86 2.23
C ALA A 124 20.55 -9.37 1.89
N MET A 125 21.61 -10.15 2.08
CA MET A 125 21.68 -11.61 1.86
C MET A 125 21.78 -12.39 3.17
#